data_AF-A0A349DCE0-F1
#
_entry.id   AF-A0A349DCE0-F1
#
_cell.length_a   1.000
_cell.length_b   1.000
_cell.length_c   1.000
_cell.angle_alpha   90.00
_cell.angle_beta   90.00
_cell.angle_gamma   90.00
#
_symmetry.space_group_name_H-M   'P 1'
#
loop_
_entity.id
_entity.type
_entity.pdbx_description
1 polymer ?
#
loop_
_entity_poly.entity_id
_entity_poly.type
_entity_poly.pdbx_seq_one_letter_code
_entity_poly.pdbx_strand_id
1 'polypeptide(L)'
;MVFCSLILFVSCTSRDFDEFWGSYTADKTYSYDHKYYALQTVEDNMIVVTVYDSETNKKIDSFSPARSMDFWGICWEKDSYNIWTQSADVGDYCFEYKNGKWVRHDEYMAPPDYIISRYNEKYRNNPEQWSNIYISPTK
;
A
#
# COMPACT_ATOMS: atom_id res chain seq x y z
N MET A 1 32.84 19.93 26.79
CA MET A 1 31.52 19.90 26.12
C MET A 1 31.62 18.94 24.95
N VAL A 2 30.97 17.79 25.04
CA VAL A 2 30.98 16.76 24.00
C VAL A 2 29.86 17.11 23.02
N PHE A 3 30.22 17.54 21.81
CA PHE A 3 29.27 17.69 20.71
C PHE A 3 28.92 16.30 20.21
N CYS A 4 27.77 15.79 20.65
CA CYS A 4 27.18 14.57 20.15
C CYS A 4 26.46 14.92 18.84
N SER A 5 27.20 14.87 17.73
CA SER A 5 26.60 14.92 16.39
C SER A 5 25.94 13.57 16.12
N LEU A 6 24.64 13.46 16.46
CA LEU A 6 23.81 12.37 15.98
C LEU A 6 23.66 12.53 14.46
N ILE A 7 24.45 11.75 13.72
CA ILE A 7 24.25 11.54 12.29
C ILE A 7 22.97 10.72 12.15
N LEU A 8 21.89 11.36 11.75
CA LEU A 8 20.68 10.68 11.29
C LEU A 8 21.03 9.93 10.01
N PHE A 9 21.29 8.63 10.13
CA PHE A 9 21.24 7.73 8.98
C PHE A 9 19.79 7.68 8.50
N VAL A 10 19.43 8.60 7.61
CA VAL A 10 18.29 8.40 6.71
C VAL A 10 18.67 7.20 5.86
N SER A 11 18.20 6.03 6.25
CA SER A 11 18.27 4.83 5.42
C SER A 11 17.34 5.09 4.24
N CYS A 12 17.86 5.77 3.21
CA CYS A 12 17.30 5.69 1.88
C CYS A 12 17.52 4.26 1.41
N THR A 13 16.59 3.36 1.76
CA THR A 13 16.46 2.09 1.06
C THR A 13 16.04 2.45 -0.37
N SER A 14 17.02 2.58 -1.25
CA SER A 14 16.80 2.50 -2.68
C SER A 14 16.02 1.22 -2.93
N ARG A 15 14.77 1.32 -3.36
CA ARG A 15 14.03 0.17 -3.86
C ARG A 15 14.86 -0.42 -4.99
N ASP A 16 15.28 -1.67 -4.84
CA ASP A 16 15.78 -2.44 -5.97
C ASP A 16 14.66 -2.41 -7.02
N PHE A 17 14.94 -1.82 -8.19
CA PHE A 17 13.98 -1.69 -9.29
C PHE A 17 13.60 -3.06 -9.91
N ASP A 18 14.03 -4.17 -9.32
CA ASP A 18 13.96 -5.52 -9.87
C ASP A 18 12.84 -6.39 -9.29
N GLU A 19 12.07 -5.90 -8.31
CA GLU A 19 11.01 -6.71 -7.70
C GLU A 19 9.62 -6.31 -8.20
N PHE A 20 8.85 -7.29 -8.66
CA PHE A 20 7.48 -7.09 -9.11
C PHE A 20 6.51 -7.05 -7.92
N TRP A 21 5.75 -5.96 -7.80
CA TRP A 21 4.72 -5.78 -6.77
C TRP A 21 3.31 -5.68 -7.35
N GLY A 22 3.16 -5.77 -8.67
CA GLY A 22 1.89 -5.53 -9.34
C GLY A 22 1.39 -4.11 -9.12
N SER A 23 0.12 -3.97 -8.72
CA SER A 23 -0.49 -2.67 -8.38
C SER A 23 -0.27 -2.24 -6.92
N TYR A 24 0.39 -3.08 -6.12
CA TYR A 24 0.63 -2.83 -4.70
C TYR A 24 1.94 -2.10 -4.46
N THR A 25 2.00 -1.33 -3.38
CA THR A 25 3.21 -0.63 -2.99
C THR A 25 3.35 -0.57 -1.47
N ALA A 26 4.60 -0.63 -0.99
CA ALA A 26 4.95 -0.34 0.39
C ALA A 26 5.10 1.16 0.68
N ASP A 27 5.08 2.01 -0.35
CA ASP A 27 5.29 3.46 -0.22
C ASP A 27 3.98 4.16 0.10
N LYS A 28 4.11 5.42 0.51
CA LYS A 28 2.97 6.35 0.58
C LYS A 28 2.21 6.34 -0.75
N THR A 29 0.91 6.09 -0.67
CA THR A 29 0.03 6.04 -1.84
C THR A 29 -1.26 6.79 -1.58
N TYR A 30 -1.85 7.37 -2.63
CA TYR A 30 -2.97 8.31 -2.55
C TYR A 30 -4.25 7.71 -3.11
N SER A 31 -5.39 8.14 -2.55
CA SER A 31 -6.69 7.92 -3.18
C SER A 31 -6.73 8.56 -4.58
N TYR A 32 -7.64 8.08 -5.43
CA TYR A 32 -7.77 8.55 -6.82
C TYR A 32 -7.90 10.08 -6.97
N ASP A 33 -8.53 10.75 -6.01
CA ASP A 33 -8.75 12.20 -5.96
C ASP A 33 -7.73 12.94 -5.07
N HIS A 34 -6.73 12.24 -4.54
CA HIS A 34 -5.73 12.72 -3.58
C HIS A 34 -6.30 13.26 -2.26
N LYS A 35 -7.58 13.03 -1.95
CA LYS A 35 -8.18 13.44 -0.68
C LYS A 35 -7.50 12.76 0.52
N TYR A 36 -7.15 11.49 0.36
CA TYR A 36 -6.50 10.70 1.38
C TYR A 36 -5.16 10.16 0.90
N TYR A 37 -4.24 9.92 1.85
CA TYR A 37 -3.08 9.07 1.63
C TYR A 37 -2.96 8.00 2.70
N ALA A 38 -2.43 6.85 2.33
CA ALA A 38 -2.15 5.74 3.22
C ALA A 38 -0.64 5.56 3.40
N LEU A 39 -0.25 5.19 4.61
CA LEU A 39 1.10 4.80 5.00
C LEU A 39 1.06 3.46 5.72
N GLN A 40 1.99 2.58 5.41
CA GLN A 40 2.25 1.39 6.23
C GLN A 40 3.40 1.64 7.20
N THR A 41 3.24 1.17 8.43
CA THR A 41 4.28 1.04 9.44
C THR A 41 4.28 -0.38 9.99
N VAL A 42 5.34 -0.76 10.70
CA VAL A 42 5.42 -2.05 11.41
C VAL A 42 5.31 -1.79 12.91
N GLU A 43 4.35 -2.43 13.56
CA GLU A 43 4.15 -2.41 15.02
C GLU A 43 3.94 -3.85 15.49
N ASP A 44 4.74 -4.33 16.44
CA ASP A 44 4.65 -5.69 17.01
C ASP A 44 4.55 -6.83 15.95
N ASN A 45 5.38 -6.76 14.91
CA ASN A 45 5.40 -7.68 13.75
C ASN A 45 4.12 -7.67 12.89
N MET A 46 3.23 -6.70 13.11
CA MET A 46 2.04 -6.47 12.30
C MET A 46 2.24 -5.23 11.45
N ILE A 47 1.65 -5.24 10.26
CA ILE A 47 1.48 -4.01 9.50
C ILE A 47 0.37 -3.20 10.13
N VAL A 48 0.60 -1.90 10.26
CA VAL A 48 -0.43 -0.91 10.54
C VAL A 48 -0.52 0.02 9.35
N VAL A 49 -1.67 -0.02 8.68
CA VAL A 49 -2.00 0.94 7.63
C VAL A 49 -2.71 2.11 8.28
N THR A 50 -2.13 3.30 8.20
CA THR A 50 -2.75 4.53 8.69
C THR A 50 -3.15 5.41 7.53
N VAL A 51 -4.40 5.87 7.52
CA VAL A 51 -4.94 6.76 6.51
C VAL A 51 -5.04 8.18 7.06
N TYR A 52 -4.59 9.14 6.27
CA TYR A 52 -4.57 10.56 6.62
C TYR A 52 -5.35 11.37 5.58
N ASP A 53 -5.96 12.45 6.03
CA ASP A 53 -6.41 13.52 5.16
C ASP A 53 -5.20 14.27 4.60
N SER A 54 -5.11 14.35 3.26
CA SER A 54 -3.92 14.86 2.57
C SER A 54 -3.69 16.35 2.77
N GLU A 55 -4.77 17.13 2.96
CA GLU A 55 -4.67 18.58 3.13
C GLU A 55 -4.23 18.94 4.55
N THR A 56 -4.87 18.31 5.54
CA THR A 56 -4.68 18.65 6.96
C THR A 56 -3.63 17.80 7.66
N ASN A 57 -3.16 16.71 7.03
CA ASN A 57 -2.30 15.69 7.63
C ASN A 57 -2.87 15.08 8.93
N LYS A 58 -4.19 15.15 9.12
CA LYS A 58 -4.85 14.54 10.28
C LYS A 58 -5.10 13.07 10.00
N LYS A 59 -4.77 12.22 10.97
CA LYS A 59 -5.13 10.80 10.94
C LYS A 59 -6.65 10.67 10.90
N ILE A 60 -7.15 9.89 9.95
CA ILE A 60 -8.57 9.58 9.76
C ILE A 60 -8.90 8.23 10.36
N ASP A 61 -8.09 7.21 10.03
CA ASP A 61 -8.29 5.85 10.51
C ASP A 61 -6.98 5.06 10.52
N SER A 62 -7.00 3.88 11.11
CA SER A 62 -5.91 2.90 10.99
C SER A 62 -6.41 1.48 11.19
N PHE A 63 -5.85 0.54 10.44
CA PHE A 63 -6.17 -0.89 10.52
C PHE A 63 -4.93 -1.76 10.34
N SER A 64 -5.01 -3.02 10.75
CA SER A 64 -3.91 -3.99 10.66
C SER A 64 -4.29 -5.15 9.75
N PRO A 65 -3.72 -5.22 8.52
CA PRO A 65 -4.15 -6.22 7.54
C PRO A 65 -3.50 -7.59 7.74
N ALA A 66 -2.21 -7.64 8.04
CA ALA A 66 -1.43 -8.87 8.09
C ALA A 66 -0.12 -8.68 8.87
N ARG A 67 0.62 -9.77 9.02
CA ARG A 67 1.99 -9.76 9.58
C ARG A 67 2.95 -9.08 8.61
N SER A 68 3.96 -8.41 9.14
CA SER A 68 4.93 -7.64 8.35
C SER A 68 5.76 -8.49 7.39
N MET A 69 6.11 -9.71 7.78
CA MET A 69 6.94 -10.61 6.95
C MET A 69 6.24 -11.07 5.67
N ASP A 70 4.91 -11.12 5.69
CA ASP A 70 4.10 -11.65 4.60
C ASP A 70 3.45 -10.55 3.76
N PHE A 71 3.66 -9.27 4.08
CA PHE A 71 2.88 -8.18 3.49
C PHE A 71 3.47 -7.64 2.19
N TRP A 72 2.64 -7.59 1.16
CA TRP A 72 2.97 -7.13 -0.18
C TRP A 72 2.40 -5.75 -0.53
N GLY A 73 1.84 -5.01 0.44
CA GLY A 73 1.55 -3.59 0.29
C GLY A 73 0.10 -3.25 0.03
N ILE A 74 -0.09 -1.98 -0.36
CA ILE A 74 -1.38 -1.29 -0.41
C ILE A 74 -1.67 -0.87 -1.87
N CYS A 75 -2.92 -0.99 -2.28
CA CYS A 75 -3.43 -0.48 -3.56
C CYS A 75 -4.77 0.24 -3.34
N TRP A 76 -4.90 1.48 -3.82
CA TRP A 76 -6.19 2.17 -3.84
C TRP A 76 -7.00 1.75 -5.06
N GLU A 77 -8.32 1.63 -4.91
CA GLU A 77 -9.19 1.61 -6.09
C GLU A 77 -9.13 2.94 -6.84
N LYS A 78 -9.37 2.88 -8.17
CA LYS A 78 -9.22 4.04 -9.05
C LYS A 78 -10.42 4.99 -9.03
N ASP A 79 -11.54 4.56 -8.48
CA ASP A 79 -12.84 5.24 -8.52
C ASP A 79 -13.61 5.16 -7.19
N SER A 80 -12.98 4.63 -6.14
CA SER A 80 -13.55 4.54 -4.80
C SER A 80 -12.46 4.78 -3.75
N TYR A 81 -12.87 4.92 -2.48
CA TYR A 81 -11.92 4.98 -1.37
C TYR A 81 -11.57 3.61 -0.81
N ASN A 82 -11.93 2.50 -1.46
CA ASN A 82 -11.55 1.18 -0.99
C ASN A 82 -10.04 0.99 -1.12
N ILE A 83 -9.48 0.26 -0.16
CA ILE A 83 -8.07 -0.11 -0.13
C ILE A 83 -7.98 -1.63 -0.26
N TRP A 84 -7.24 -2.07 -1.27
CA TRP A 84 -6.80 -3.44 -1.37
C TRP A 84 -5.44 -3.62 -0.72
N THR A 85 -5.28 -4.72 -0.01
CA THR A 85 -3.98 -5.14 0.52
C THR A 85 -3.69 -6.54 0.07
N GLN A 86 -2.41 -6.84 -0.16
CA GLN A 86 -1.98 -8.18 -0.51
C GLN A 86 -0.99 -8.70 0.51
N SER A 87 -1.13 -9.96 0.91
CA SER A 87 -0.13 -10.69 1.69
C SER A 87 0.07 -12.11 1.17
N ALA A 88 1.18 -12.75 1.54
CA ALA A 88 1.52 -14.11 1.12
C ALA A 88 0.61 -15.17 1.75
N ASP A 89 0.23 -14.95 3.01
CA ASP A 89 -0.51 -15.89 3.83
C ASP A 89 -2.02 -15.77 3.63
N VAL A 90 -2.54 -14.56 3.46
CA VAL A 90 -3.98 -14.31 3.35
C VAL A 90 -4.41 -14.02 1.91
N GLY A 91 -3.51 -13.51 1.05
CA GLY A 91 -3.84 -13.11 -0.31
C GLY A 91 -4.37 -11.68 -0.37
N ASP A 92 -5.28 -11.42 -1.31
CA ASP A 92 -5.90 -10.10 -1.50
C ASP A 92 -7.09 -9.91 -0.54
N TYR A 93 -7.13 -8.76 0.15
CA TYR A 93 -8.27 -8.33 0.96
C TYR A 93 -8.67 -6.90 0.66
N CYS A 94 -9.98 -6.67 0.61
CA CYS A 94 -10.57 -5.35 0.51
C CYS A 94 -10.89 -4.80 1.90
N PHE A 95 -10.41 -3.58 2.16
CA PHE A 95 -10.87 -2.71 3.23
C PHE A 95 -11.80 -1.66 2.61
N GLU A 96 -13.10 -1.88 2.77
CA GLU A 96 -14.12 -1.01 2.22
C GLU A 96 -14.25 0.28 3.01
N TYR A 97 -14.38 1.41 2.31
CA TYR A 97 -14.64 2.68 2.94
C TYR A 97 -16.13 2.80 3.30
N LYS A 98 -16.44 2.80 4.60
CA LYS A 98 -17.79 2.92 5.15
C LYS A 98 -17.82 3.96 6.25
N ASN A 99 -18.65 4.99 6.09
CA ASN A 99 -18.90 6.03 7.11
C ASN A 99 -17.63 6.66 7.69
N GLY A 100 -16.64 6.96 6.84
CA GLY A 100 -15.40 7.61 7.29
C GLY A 100 -14.30 6.66 7.77
N LYS A 101 -14.49 5.34 7.66
CA LYS A 101 -13.57 4.31 8.14
C LYS A 101 -13.34 3.21 7.11
N TRP A 102 -12.23 2.50 7.25
CA TRP A 102 -11.87 1.35 6.43
C TRP A 102 -12.13 0.07 7.19
N VAL A 103 -13.16 -0.68 6.76
CA VAL A 103 -13.59 -1.92 7.41
C VAL A 103 -13.25 -3.08 6.50
N ARG A 104 -12.59 -4.10 7.05
CA ARG A 104 -12.30 -5.34 6.32
C ARG A 104 -13.61 -5.95 5.81
N HIS A 105 -13.64 -6.30 4.53
CA HIS A 105 -14.67 -7.15 3.98
C HIS A 105 -14.34 -8.61 4.30
N ASP A 106 -15.22 -9.28 5.05
CA ASP A 106 -14.95 -10.63 5.58
C ASP A 106 -15.33 -11.75 4.59
N GLU A 107 -16.15 -11.46 3.58
CA GLU A 107 -16.44 -12.42 2.52
C GLU A 107 -15.34 -12.41 1.44
N TYR A 108 -15.24 -13.49 0.67
CA TYR A 108 -14.27 -13.53 -0.42
C TYR A 108 -14.67 -12.52 -1.50
N MET A 109 -13.82 -11.51 -1.71
CA MET A 109 -13.97 -10.52 -2.76
C MET A 109 -12.75 -10.57 -3.67
N ALA A 110 -12.97 -10.56 -4.97
CA ALA A 110 -11.89 -10.47 -5.95
C ALA A 110 -11.54 -8.99 -6.23
N PRO A 111 -10.25 -8.64 -6.32
CA PRO A 111 -9.85 -7.32 -6.80
C PRO A 111 -10.43 -7.05 -8.20
N PRO A 112 -10.78 -5.80 -8.53
CA PRO A 112 -11.06 -5.42 -9.91
C PRO A 112 -9.91 -5.80 -10.86
N ASP A 113 -10.22 -6.14 -12.11
CA ASP A 113 -9.23 -6.65 -13.10
C ASP A 113 -8.02 -5.74 -13.35
N TYR A 114 -8.13 -4.45 -13.03
CA TYR A 114 -7.03 -3.48 -13.17
C TYR A 114 -6.05 -3.50 -11.98
N ILE A 115 -6.44 -4.10 -10.84
CA ILE A 115 -5.55 -4.32 -9.70
C ILE A 115 -4.81 -5.63 -9.94
N ILE A 116 -3.54 -5.50 -10.30
CA ILE A 116 -2.71 -6.63 -10.68
C ILE A 116 -2.00 -7.16 -9.44
N SER A 117 -2.22 -8.44 -9.13
CA SER A 117 -1.50 -9.16 -8.07
C SER A 117 -0.01 -9.27 -8.37
N ARG A 118 0.84 -9.22 -7.32
CA ARG A 118 2.26 -9.62 -7.39
C ARG A 118 2.44 -11.04 -7.96
N TYR A 119 1.48 -11.92 -7.71
CA TYR A 119 1.53 -13.30 -8.16
C TYR A 119 1.05 -13.49 -9.60
N ASN A 120 0.66 -12.41 -10.29
CA ASN A 120 0.20 -12.51 -11.67
C ASN A 120 1.36 -12.87 -12.62
N GLU A 121 1.38 -14.13 -13.07
CA GLU A 121 2.45 -14.71 -13.90
C GLU A 121 2.66 -13.99 -15.23
N LYS A 122 1.57 -13.46 -15.82
CA LYS A 122 1.64 -12.70 -17.09
C LYS A 122 2.59 -11.52 -16.96
N TYR A 123 2.56 -10.81 -15.84
CA TYR A 123 3.40 -9.64 -15.63
C TYR A 123 4.70 -10.00 -14.93
N ARG A 124 4.67 -10.89 -13.93
CA ARG A 124 5.86 -11.29 -13.17
C ARG A 124 6.98 -11.85 -14.06
N ASN A 125 6.64 -12.59 -15.11
CA ASN A 125 7.61 -13.19 -16.03
C ASN A 125 7.97 -12.29 -17.23
N ASN A 126 7.37 -11.09 -17.35
CA ASN A 126 7.56 -10.18 -18.48
C ASN A 126 7.81 -8.74 -17.99
N PRO A 127 9.02 -8.40 -17.51
CA PRO A 127 9.35 -7.08 -16.96
C PRO A 127 9.03 -5.89 -17.87
N GLU A 128 9.13 -6.06 -19.19
CA GLU A 128 8.77 -5.04 -20.18
C GLU A 128 7.31 -4.57 -20.08
N GLN A 129 6.42 -5.37 -19.47
CA GLN A 129 5.01 -5.04 -19.31
C GLN A 129 4.70 -4.25 -18.03
N TRP A 130 5.65 -4.10 -17.09
CA TRP A 130 5.40 -3.49 -15.78
C TRP A 130 5.03 -2.01 -15.87
N SER A 131 5.59 -1.28 -16.85
CA SER A 131 5.28 0.14 -17.09
C SER A 131 3.80 0.41 -17.38
N ASN A 132 3.06 -0.60 -17.84
CA ASN A 132 1.63 -0.47 -18.16
C ASN A 132 0.70 -0.67 -16.94
N ILE A 133 1.23 -1.10 -15.80
CA ILE A 133 0.45 -1.37 -14.57
C ILE A 133 0.35 -0.11 -13.72
N TYR A 134 1.42 0.69 -13.70
CA TYR A 134 1.45 1.96 -13.01
C TYR A 134 0.70 3.01 -13.83
N ILE A 135 -0.63 3.04 -13.70
CA ILE A 135 -1.36 4.29 -13.89
C ILE A 135 -1.06 5.10 -12.63
N SER A 136 0.14 5.67 -12.56
CA SER A 136 0.36 6.76 -11.63
C SER A 136 -0.71 7.79 -11.94
N PRO A 137 -1.49 8.26 -10.97
CA PRO A 137 -2.19 9.52 -11.12
C PRO A 137 -1.10 10.60 -11.09
N THR A 138 -0.31 10.69 -12.16
CA THR A 138 0.55 11.82 -12.44
C THR A 138 -0.37 13.01 -12.59
N LYS A 139 -0.34 13.87 -11.57
CA LYS A 139 -0.57 15.30 -11.78
C LYS A 139 0.34 15.83 -12.89
#